data_AF-A0A5J5FX71-F1
#
_entry.id   AF-A0A5J5FX71-F1
#
_cell.length_a   1.000
_cell.length_b   1.000
_cell.length_c   1.000
_cell.angle_alpha   90.00
_cell.angle_beta   90.00
_cell.angle_gamma   90.00
#
_symmetry.space_group_name_H-M   'P 1'
#
loop_
_entity.id
_entity.type
_entity.pdbx_description
1 polymer ?
#
loop_
_entity_poly.entity_id
_entity_poly.type
_entity_poly.pdbx_seq_one_letter_code
_entity_poly.pdbx_strand_id
1 'polypeptide(L)'
;MNIHRVIAGGLLILSTLATAETQTYQYPRADSLPEDDTSVFPRDPTLLTGHDINLTAERFFHAWSNKGNERERIKADMYFLGVLDATEGVGWCEYKKILPGSAHEYVFSRLAKLNPEQRKQRAATFIMDSMAEILPCGKDSKK
;
A
#
# COMPACT_ATOMS: atom_id res chain seq x y z
N MET A 1 69.94 0.39 13.77
CA MET A 1 68.89 1.02 12.95
C MET A 1 67.55 0.45 13.40
N ASN A 2 66.75 1.25 14.12
CA ASN A 2 65.69 0.75 15.01
C ASN A 2 64.48 0.17 14.27
N ILE A 3 64.25 -1.14 14.46
CA ILE A 3 63.12 -1.94 13.94
C ILE A 3 61.75 -1.27 14.17
N HIS A 4 61.60 -0.51 15.26
CA HIS A 4 60.36 0.22 15.56
C HIS A 4 60.01 1.33 14.54
N ARG A 5 60.99 1.90 13.83
CA ARG A 5 60.72 2.91 12.78
C ARG A 5 60.19 2.29 11.49
N VAL A 6 60.57 1.03 11.21
CA VAL A 6 60.11 0.31 10.01
C VAL A 6 58.64 -0.13 10.17
N ILE A 7 58.26 -0.55 11.38
CA ILE A 7 56.89 -0.98 11.69
C ILE A 7 55.91 0.20 11.66
N ALA A 8 56.32 1.37 12.19
CA ALA A 8 55.49 2.57 12.15
C ALA A 8 55.31 3.14 10.72
N GLY A 9 56.31 2.96 9.84
CA GLY A 9 56.19 3.34 8.42
C GLY A 9 55.26 2.43 7.63
N GLY A 10 55.24 1.12 7.92
CA GLY A 10 54.37 0.15 7.24
C GLY A 10 52.88 0.34 7.56
N LEU A 11 52.54 0.71 8.79
CA LEU A 11 51.15 0.90 9.24
C LEU A 11 50.47 2.17 8.69
N LEU A 12 51.24 3.16 8.22
CA LEU A 12 50.70 4.39 7.61
C LEU A 12 50.43 4.25 6.10
N ILE A 13 50.92 3.20 5.45
CA ILE A 13 50.76 3.01 3.99
C ILE A 13 49.53 2.15 3.64
N LEU A 14 48.93 1.45 4.60
CA LEU A 14 47.74 0.62 4.38
C LEU A 14 46.40 1.36 4.53
N SER A 15 46.38 2.64 4.86
CA SER A 15 45.14 3.39 5.16
C SER A 15 44.53 4.17 3.99
N THR A 16 45.13 4.14 2.78
CA THR A 16 44.65 4.99 1.66
C THR A 16 43.82 4.27 0.59
N LEU A 17 43.40 3.02 0.80
CA LEU A 17 42.52 2.31 -0.14
C LEU A 17 41.20 1.89 0.51
N ALA A 18 40.54 2.84 1.16
CA ALA A 18 39.10 2.76 1.41
C ALA A 18 38.43 3.84 0.58
N THR A 19 38.40 3.66 -0.74
CA THR A 19 37.40 4.36 -1.56
C THR A 19 36.06 3.76 -1.19
N ALA A 20 35.39 4.38 -0.22
CA ALA A 20 33.96 4.20 -0.07
C ALA A 20 33.34 4.67 -1.38
N GLU A 21 32.90 3.74 -2.23
CA GLU A 21 31.98 4.06 -3.31
C GLU A 21 30.72 4.61 -2.66
N THR A 22 30.66 5.93 -2.48
CA THR A 22 29.38 6.60 -2.28
C THR A 22 28.66 6.49 -3.60
N GLN A 23 27.99 5.37 -3.83
CA GLN A 23 26.94 5.28 -4.82
C GLN A 23 25.93 6.36 -4.41
N THR A 24 25.94 7.48 -5.12
CA THR A 24 24.89 8.49 -4.98
C THR A 24 23.60 7.80 -5.35
N TYR A 25 22.85 7.35 -4.35
CA TYR A 25 21.53 6.77 -4.55
C TYR A 25 20.63 7.89 -5.08
N GLN A 26 20.52 7.95 -6.39
CA GLN A 26 19.59 8.85 -7.04
C GLN A 26 18.22 8.20 -6.93
N TYR A 27 17.39 8.72 -6.02
CA TYR A 27 15.98 8.33 -5.96
C TYR A 27 15.40 8.49 -7.38
N PRO A 28 14.77 7.45 -7.94
CA PRO A 28 14.08 7.61 -9.21
C PRO A 28 13.11 8.78 -9.07
N ARG A 29 13.25 9.77 -9.97
CA ARG A 29 12.28 10.87 -10.04
C ARG A 29 10.92 10.24 -10.27
N ALA A 30 9.93 10.61 -9.46
CA ALA A 30 8.56 10.14 -9.60
C ALA A 30 7.92 10.83 -10.81
N ASP A 31 8.36 10.46 -12.01
CA ASP A 31 7.68 10.82 -13.24
C ASP A 31 6.42 9.95 -13.32
N SER A 32 5.28 10.57 -13.65
CA SER A 32 4.05 9.85 -13.88
C SER A 32 4.26 8.89 -15.04
N LEU A 33 4.11 7.58 -14.79
CA LEU A 33 4.02 6.63 -15.89
C LEU A 33 2.77 6.96 -16.72
N PRO A 34 2.77 6.65 -18.03
CA PRO A 34 1.69 7.01 -18.95
C PRO A 34 0.28 6.64 -18.46
N GLU A 35 0.16 5.55 -17.69
CA GLU A 35 -1.12 5.06 -17.14
C GLU A 35 -1.64 5.89 -15.96
N ASP A 36 -0.76 6.60 -15.26
CA ASP A 36 -1.10 7.46 -14.11
C ASP A 36 -1.00 8.95 -14.46
N ASP A 37 -0.55 9.27 -15.67
CA ASP A 37 -0.41 10.64 -16.13
C ASP A 37 -1.80 11.26 -16.36
N THR A 38 -2.15 12.22 -15.51
CA THR A 38 -3.42 12.95 -15.60
C THR A 38 -3.44 13.99 -16.73
N SER A 39 -2.29 14.23 -17.38
CA SER A 39 -2.14 15.24 -18.43
C SER A 39 -2.43 14.72 -19.85
N VAL A 40 -2.51 13.40 -20.05
CA VAL A 40 -2.70 12.79 -21.39
C VAL A 40 -4.11 12.19 -21.54
N PHE A 41 -4.79 12.53 -22.64
CA PHE A 41 -6.06 11.92 -23.07
C PHE A 41 -5.86 11.20 -24.41
N PRO A 42 -6.46 10.00 -24.61
CA PRO A 42 -7.45 9.33 -23.76
C PRO A 42 -6.84 8.32 -22.78
N ARG A 43 -7.30 8.33 -21.52
CA ARG A 43 -6.92 7.39 -20.46
C ARG A 43 -7.58 6.02 -20.65
N ASP A 44 -6.92 4.95 -20.22
CA ASP A 44 -7.53 3.63 -20.13
C ASP A 44 -8.58 3.60 -19.00
N PRO A 45 -9.89 3.47 -19.31
CA PRO A 45 -10.95 3.48 -18.30
C PRO A 45 -10.97 2.23 -17.42
N THR A 46 -10.20 1.19 -17.78
CA THR A 46 -10.15 -0.06 -17.03
C THR A 46 -9.23 0.00 -15.80
N LEU A 47 -8.33 1.00 -15.75
CA LEU A 47 -7.39 1.21 -14.66
C LEU A 47 -7.98 2.10 -13.56
N LEU A 48 -7.55 1.88 -12.33
CA LEU A 48 -7.85 2.72 -11.17
C LEU A 48 -7.03 4.00 -11.21
N THR A 49 -7.70 5.09 -10.84
CA THR A 49 -7.13 6.43 -10.75
C THR A 49 -7.70 7.16 -9.52
N GLY A 50 -7.04 8.25 -9.11
CA GLY A 50 -7.56 9.11 -8.04
C GLY A 50 -8.89 9.82 -8.38
N HIS A 51 -9.38 9.71 -9.61
CA HIS A 51 -10.63 10.33 -10.07
C HIS A 51 -11.83 9.38 -10.04
N ASP A 52 -11.65 8.13 -9.63
CA ASP A 52 -12.72 7.13 -9.56
C ASP A 52 -13.62 7.34 -8.35
N ILE A 53 -14.37 8.45 -8.40
CA ILE A 53 -15.43 8.75 -7.45
C ILE A 53 -16.53 7.69 -7.54
N ASN A 54 -17.13 7.35 -6.39
CA ASN A 54 -18.19 6.35 -6.32
C ASN A 54 -17.74 4.95 -6.82
N LEU A 55 -16.48 4.58 -6.58
CA LEU A 55 -15.92 3.28 -6.98
C LEU A 55 -16.79 2.12 -6.47
N THR A 56 -17.23 1.25 -7.38
CA THR A 56 -18.05 0.07 -7.04
C THR A 56 -17.20 -1.05 -6.45
N ALA A 57 -17.81 -1.92 -5.66
CA ALA A 57 -17.15 -3.09 -5.07
C ALA A 57 -16.58 -4.02 -6.15
N GLU A 58 -17.31 -4.20 -7.26
CA GLU A 58 -16.83 -5.00 -8.40
C GLU A 58 -15.59 -4.40 -9.07
N ARG A 59 -15.59 -3.10 -9.36
CA ARG A 59 -14.43 -2.45 -10.01
C ARG A 59 -13.22 -2.41 -9.09
N PHE A 60 -13.44 -2.14 -7.80
CA PHE A 60 -12.40 -2.25 -6.78
C PHE A 60 -11.80 -3.65 -6.75
N PHE A 61 -12.64 -4.69 -6.66
CA PHE A 61 -12.17 -6.07 -6.60
C PHE A 61 -11.44 -6.52 -7.87
N HIS A 62 -11.89 -6.07 -9.05
CA HIS A 62 -11.20 -6.33 -10.31
C HIS A 62 -9.75 -5.83 -10.27
N ALA A 63 -9.52 -4.59 -9.82
CA ALA A 63 -8.17 -4.05 -9.69
C ALA A 63 -7.37 -4.75 -8.57
N TRP A 64 -8.00 -5.02 -7.43
CA TRP A 64 -7.35 -5.61 -6.27
C TRP A 64 -6.91 -7.06 -6.48
N SER A 65 -7.63 -7.79 -7.35
CA SER A 65 -7.33 -9.19 -7.71
C SER A 65 -6.49 -9.33 -9.00
N ASN A 66 -6.10 -8.23 -9.64
CA ASN A 66 -5.39 -8.25 -10.92
C ASN A 66 -3.93 -8.72 -10.77
N LYS A 67 -3.70 -10.03 -10.91
CA LYS A 67 -2.36 -10.63 -10.81
C LYS A 67 -1.38 -10.17 -11.90
N GLY A 68 -1.89 -9.69 -13.04
CA GLY A 68 -1.07 -9.20 -14.14
C GLY A 68 -0.66 -7.74 -14.00
N ASN A 69 -1.20 -7.02 -13.01
CA ASN A 69 -0.92 -5.60 -12.80
C ASN A 69 -0.75 -5.30 -11.31
N GLU A 70 0.49 -5.46 -10.82
CA GLU A 70 0.86 -5.14 -9.44
C GLU A 70 0.50 -3.70 -9.06
N ARG A 71 0.63 -2.76 -10.00
CA ARG A 71 0.35 -1.35 -9.74
C ARG A 71 -1.11 -1.09 -9.40
N GLU A 72 -2.02 -1.72 -10.13
CA GLU A 72 -3.46 -1.67 -9.85
C GLU A 72 -3.78 -2.26 -8.48
N ARG A 73 -3.09 -3.34 -8.09
CA ARG A 73 -3.22 -3.93 -6.76
C ARG A 73 -2.74 -2.98 -5.67
N ILE A 74 -1.58 -2.33 -5.86
CA ILE A 74 -1.05 -1.34 -4.91
C ILE A 74 -2.01 -0.14 -4.76
N LYS A 75 -2.57 0.38 -5.87
CA LYS A 75 -3.59 1.44 -5.80
C LYS A 75 -4.83 1.01 -5.03
N ALA A 76 -5.31 -0.22 -5.28
CA ALA A 76 -6.43 -0.78 -4.54
C ALA A 76 -6.09 -0.99 -3.05
N ASP A 77 -4.88 -1.45 -2.71
CA ASP A 77 -4.40 -1.56 -1.32
C ASP A 77 -4.40 -0.19 -0.63
N MET A 78 -3.96 0.88 -1.32
CA MET A 78 -3.99 2.24 -0.78
C MET A 78 -5.42 2.77 -0.59
N TYR A 79 -6.33 2.48 -1.53
CA TYR A 79 -7.75 2.80 -1.35
C TYR A 79 -8.34 2.05 -0.14
N PHE A 80 -8.05 0.76 0.00
CA PHE A 80 -8.50 -0.07 1.11
C PHE A 80 -8.01 0.48 2.45
N LEU A 81 -6.71 0.76 2.57
CA LEU A 81 -6.12 1.39 3.75
C LEU A 81 -6.83 2.71 4.10
N GLY A 82 -7.04 3.57 3.09
CA GLY A 82 -7.75 4.84 3.28
C GLY A 82 -9.18 4.68 3.80
N VAL A 83 -9.91 3.65 3.33
CA VAL A 83 -11.26 3.36 3.84
C VAL A 83 -11.19 2.88 5.29
N LEU A 84 -10.27 1.98 5.61
CA LEU A 84 -10.13 1.48 6.97
C LEU A 84 -9.79 2.61 7.95
N ASP A 85 -8.82 3.47 7.64
CA ASP A 85 -8.43 4.61 8.49
C ASP A 85 -9.54 5.65 8.62
N ALA A 86 -10.35 5.86 7.57
CA ALA A 86 -11.47 6.81 7.62
C ALA A 86 -12.70 6.27 8.37
N THR A 87 -12.79 4.96 8.60
CA THR A 87 -14.00 4.32 9.15
C THR A 87 -13.78 3.61 10.47
N GLU A 88 -12.53 3.37 10.89
CA GLU A 88 -12.24 2.84 12.21
C GLU A 88 -12.66 3.81 13.32
N GLY A 89 -13.15 3.25 14.43
CA GLY A 89 -13.70 4.02 15.55
C GLY A 89 -15.12 4.56 15.32
N VAL A 90 -15.62 4.54 14.07
CA VAL A 90 -16.95 5.04 13.70
C VAL A 90 -17.85 3.93 13.18
N GLY A 91 -17.44 3.27 12.09
CA GLY A 91 -18.20 2.18 11.45
C GLY A 91 -17.88 0.81 12.03
N TRP A 92 -16.65 0.63 12.54
CA TRP A 92 -16.15 -0.62 13.11
C TRP A 92 -15.00 -0.33 14.09
N CYS A 93 -14.76 -1.21 15.06
CA CYS A 93 -13.80 -1.03 16.15
C CYS A 93 -13.27 -2.41 16.61
N GLU A 94 -12.00 -2.67 16.89
CA GLU A 94 -10.81 -1.82 17.06
C GLU A 94 -9.65 -2.46 16.28
N TYR A 95 -8.82 -1.66 15.61
CA TYR A 95 -7.65 -2.16 14.86
C TYR A 95 -6.73 -3.08 15.67
N LYS A 96 -6.60 -2.85 16.98
CA LYS A 96 -5.72 -3.62 17.86
C LYS A 96 -6.14 -5.07 18.03
N LYS A 97 -7.38 -5.43 17.66
CA LYS A 97 -7.93 -6.77 17.84
C LYS A 97 -7.70 -7.67 16.62
N ILE A 98 -7.11 -7.16 15.55
CA ILE A 98 -6.90 -7.91 14.30
C ILE A 98 -5.42 -7.98 13.93
N LEU A 99 -4.99 -9.13 13.43
CA LEU A 99 -3.61 -9.31 12.98
C LEU A 99 -3.35 -8.51 11.69
N PRO A 100 -2.11 -8.03 11.48
CA PRO A 100 -1.70 -7.46 10.21
C PRO A 100 -1.98 -8.44 9.07
N GLY A 101 -2.91 -8.11 8.18
CA GLY A 101 -3.33 -8.94 7.04
C GLY A 101 -4.71 -9.60 7.18
N SER A 102 -5.24 -9.83 8.38
CA SER A 102 -6.53 -10.51 8.52
C SER A 102 -7.72 -9.69 7.99
N ALA A 103 -7.65 -8.35 8.07
CA ALA A 103 -8.65 -7.47 7.44
C ALA A 103 -8.65 -7.65 5.91
N HIS A 104 -7.45 -7.72 5.31
CA HIS A 104 -7.25 -7.94 3.89
C HIS A 104 -7.85 -9.27 3.46
N GLU A 105 -7.46 -10.37 4.12
CA GLU A 105 -7.93 -11.72 3.82
C GLU A 105 -9.45 -11.85 3.94
N TYR A 106 -10.04 -11.30 5.02
CA TYR A 106 -11.47 -11.38 5.26
C TYR A 106 -12.26 -10.62 4.17
N VAL A 107 -11.90 -9.35 3.93
CA VAL A 107 -12.59 -8.50 2.95
C VAL A 107 -12.37 -9.03 1.52
N PHE A 108 -11.17 -9.51 1.20
CA PHE A 108 -10.90 -10.16 -0.09
C PHE A 108 -11.79 -11.39 -0.28
N SER A 109 -11.91 -12.28 0.72
CA SER A 109 -12.78 -13.45 0.64
C SER A 109 -14.25 -13.09 0.46
N ARG A 110 -14.69 -11.95 1.01
CA ARG A 110 -16.06 -11.43 0.85
C ARG A 110 -16.29 -10.92 -0.56
N LEU A 111 -15.35 -10.12 -1.08
CA LEU A 111 -15.42 -9.57 -2.44
C LEU A 111 -15.37 -10.67 -3.52
N ALA A 112 -14.66 -11.77 -3.27
CA ALA A 112 -14.64 -12.93 -4.16
C ALA A 112 -16.02 -13.60 -4.32
N LYS A 113 -16.98 -13.31 -3.44
CA LYS A 113 -18.33 -13.93 -3.38
C LYS A 113 -19.46 -12.91 -3.58
N LEU A 114 -19.19 -11.76 -4.22
CA LEU A 114 -20.18 -10.71 -4.43
C LEU A 114 -21.42 -11.18 -5.19
N ASN A 115 -22.58 -10.95 -4.59
CA ASN A 115 -23.87 -11.08 -5.27
C ASN A 115 -24.15 -9.86 -6.19
N PRO A 116 -25.15 -9.93 -7.09
CA PRO A 116 -25.42 -8.87 -8.08
C PRO A 116 -25.67 -7.47 -7.49
N GLU A 117 -26.29 -7.38 -6.32
CA GLU A 117 -26.56 -6.09 -5.68
C GLU A 117 -25.30 -5.53 -4.99
N GLN A 118 -24.53 -6.40 -4.33
CA GLN A 118 -23.26 -6.02 -3.70
C GLN A 118 -22.24 -5.54 -4.73
N ARG A 119 -22.22 -6.10 -5.95
CA ARG A 119 -21.32 -5.66 -7.04
C ARG A 119 -21.46 -4.17 -7.36
N LYS A 120 -22.69 -3.66 -7.31
CA LYS A 120 -23.05 -2.27 -7.60
C LYS A 120 -22.86 -1.33 -6.40
N GLN A 121 -22.75 -1.89 -5.19
CA GLN A 121 -22.52 -1.11 -3.98
C GLN A 121 -21.17 -0.38 -4.05
N ARG A 122 -21.08 0.79 -3.41
CA ARG A 122 -19.79 1.48 -3.24
C ARG A 122 -18.82 0.60 -2.48
N ALA A 123 -17.58 0.49 -2.97
CA ALA A 123 -16.52 -0.27 -2.36
C ALA A 123 -16.27 0.17 -0.91
N ALA A 124 -16.24 1.47 -0.63
CA ALA A 124 -16.04 1.99 0.72
C ALA A 124 -17.12 1.50 1.71
N THR A 125 -18.39 1.52 1.28
CA THR A 125 -19.49 1.03 2.11
C THR A 125 -19.39 -0.49 2.32
N PHE A 126 -19.13 -1.26 1.26
CA PHE A 126 -18.95 -2.71 1.38
C PHE A 126 -17.79 -3.10 2.30
N ILE A 127 -16.66 -2.40 2.21
CA ILE A 127 -15.48 -2.62 3.07
C ILE A 127 -15.84 -2.33 4.53
N MET A 128 -16.41 -1.17 4.81
CA MET A 128 -16.83 -0.78 6.16
C MET A 128 -17.82 -1.79 6.76
N ASP A 129 -18.86 -2.16 5.99
CA ASP A 129 -19.88 -3.13 6.43
C ASP A 129 -19.23 -4.49 6.73
N SER A 130 -18.28 -4.92 5.88
CA SER A 130 -17.54 -6.17 6.10
C SER A 130 -16.68 -6.12 7.36
N MET A 131 -16.04 -4.99 7.65
CA MET A 131 -15.30 -4.82 8.90
C MET A 131 -16.21 -4.81 10.12
N ALA A 132 -17.37 -4.18 10.03
CA ALA A 132 -18.35 -4.13 11.11
C ALA A 132 -18.92 -5.51 11.46
N GLU A 133 -18.94 -6.47 10.53
CA GLU A 133 -19.35 -7.85 10.80
C GLU A 133 -18.38 -8.59 11.74
N ILE A 134 -17.08 -8.33 11.64
CA ILE A 134 -16.06 -9.02 12.45
C ILE A 134 -15.63 -8.23 13.68
N LEU A 135 -15.73 -6.91 13.62
CA LEU A 135 -15.26 -5.97 14.64
C LEU A 135 -16.31 -4.87 14.85
N PRO A 136 -17.52 -5.21 15.34
CA PRO A 136 -18.53 -4.20 15.62
C PRO A 136 -18.09 -3.31 16.78
N CYS A 137 -18.39 -2.01 16.68
CA CYS A 137 -18.22 -1.11 17.81
C CYS A 137 -19.19 -1.46 18.94
N GLY A 138 -18.67 -1.55 20.17
CA GLY A 138 -19.49 -1.68 21.37
C GLY A 138 -20.23 -0.38 21.68
N LYS A 139 -21.26 -0.45 22.54
CA LYS A 139 -22.00 0.75 22.98
C LYS A 139 -21.12 1.78 23.70
N ASP A 140 -19.94 1.38 24.16
CA ASP A 140 -18.99 2.22 24.90
C ASP A 140 -17.85 2.77 24.02
N SER A 141 -17.86 2.51 22.71
CA SER A 141 -16.82 2.93 21.77
C SER A 141 -16.94 4.40 21.30
N LYS A 142 -17.99 5.11 21.73
CA LYS A 142 -18.09 6.57 21.57
C LYS A 142 -17.34 7.24 22.71
N LYS A 143 -16.03 7.46 22.57
CA LYS A 143 -15.29 8.31 23.49
C LYS A 143 -14.43 9.31 22.74
#